data_AF-A0A940A6S1-F1
#
_entry.id   AF-A0A940A6S1-F1
#
_cell.length_a   1.000
_cell.length_b   1.000
_cell.length_c   1.000
_cell.angle_alpha   90.00
_cell.angle_beta   90.00
_cell.angle_gamma   90.00
#
_symmetry.space_group_name_H-M   'P 1'
#
loop_
_entity.id
_entity.type
_entity.pdbx_description
1 polymer ?
#
loop_
_entity_poly.entity_id
_entity_poly.type
_entity_poly.pdbx_seq_one_letter_code
_entity_poly.pdbx_strand_id
1 'polypeptide(L)'
;MKKRLHLFFLIGLCLMSLCIHAQENPSRQIYNQAESEYRVGRIDQAIQLLQDHMDTFDGAVKQSACRLLALCYLAEDKEKEARYYAGQLIKLNNYYNSTDDPARFQDLISQLKEGFTTTITTASSQSETINEAPVPITIITAEM
;
A
#
# COMPACT_ATOMS: atom_id res chain seq x y z
N MET A 1 30.78 47.31 -25.57
CA MET A 1 31.27 46.11 -24.84
C MET A 1 30.31 45.63 -23.75
N LYS A 2 29.74 46.52 -22.91
CA LYS A 2 28.82 46.16 -21.80
C LYS A 2 27.55 45.38 -22.22
N LYS A 3 26.94 45.68 -23.37
CA LYS A 3 25.74 44.97 -23.88
C LYS A 3 26.00 43.51 -24.28
N ARG A 4 27.21 43.20 -24.80
CA ARG A 4 27.61 41.82 -25.12
C ARG A 4 27.89 41.01 -23.85
N LEU A 5 28.45 41.65 -22.81
CA LEU A 5 28.66 41.04 -21.50
C LEU A 5 27.34 40.68 -20.80
N HIS A 6 26.33 41.56 -20.86
CA HIS A 6 24.99 41.25 -20.35
C HIS A 6 24.33 40.10 -21.12
N LEU A 7 24.51 40.02 -22.44
CA LEU A 7 24.00 38.91 -23.25
C LEU A 7 24.63 37.58 -22.83
N PHE A 8 25.95 37.54 -22.63
CA PHE A 8 26.63 36.34 -22.14
C PHE A 8 26.20 35.95 -20.72
N PHE A 9 25.96 36.94 -19.84
CA PHE A 9 25.46 36.69 -18.50
C PHE A 9 24.04 36.12 -18.50
N LEU A 10 23.16 36.62 -19.38
CA LEU A 10 21.78 36.13 -19.54
C LEU A 10 21.73 34.71 -20.13
N ILE A 11 22.61 34.41 -21.08
CA ILE A 11 22.77 33.06 -21.65
C ILE A 11 23.31 32.09 -20.59
N GLY A 12 24.29 32.50 -19.78
CA GLY A 12 24.81 31.70 -18.67
C GLY A 12 23.75 31.39 -17.60
N LEU A 13 22.92 32.37 -17.25
CA LEU A 13 21.81 32.20 -16.30
C LEU A 13 20.72 31.26 -16.85
N CYS A 14 20.45 31.31 -18.15
CA CYS A 14 19.48 30.44 -18.82
C CYS A 14 19.98 28.99 -18.91
N LEU A 15 21.28 28.79 -19.19
CA LEU A 15 21.92 27.47 -19.19
C LEU A 15 21.95 26.82 -17.79
N MET A 16 22.03 27.61 -16.72
CA MET A 16 22.02 27.11 -15.34
C MET A 16 20.64 26.60 -14.89
N SER A 17 19.56 27.06 -15.54
CA SER A 17 18.18 26.67 -15.23
C SER A 17 17.79 25.29 -15.81
N LEU A 18 18.61 24.72 -16.71
CA LEU A 18 18.36 23.42 -17.34
C LEU A 18 18.80 22.22 -16.48
N CYS A 19 19.47 22.45 -15.34
CA CYS A 19 19.97 21.40 -14.46
C CYS A 19 19.00 20.99 -13.34
N ILE A 20 17.73 21.38 -13.40
CA ILE A 20 16.70 20.86 -12.49
C ILE A 20 16.28 19.47 -12.99
N HIS A 21 17.05 18.45 -12.67
CA HIS A 21 16.55 17.08 -12.77
C HIS A 21 15.56 16.87 -11.62
N ALA A 22 14.30 16.60 -11.95
CA ALA A 22 13.37 16.03 -10.98
C ALA A 22 13.96 14.68 -10.54
N GLN A 23 14.49 14.59 -9.32
CA GLN A 23 14.89 13.32 -8.73
C GLN A 23 13.61 12.51 -8.49
N GLU A 24 13.22 11.70 -9.47
CA GLU A 24 12.15 10.73 -9.30
C GLU A 24 12.58 9.75 -8.19
N ASN A 25 11.71 9.56 -7.20
CA ASN A 25 12.02 8.71 -6.06
C ASN A 25 12.21 7.26 -6.55
N PRO A 26 13.37 6.61 -6.34
CA PRO A 26 13.66 5.28 -6.85
C PRO A 26 12.58 4.25 -6.52
N SER A 27 12.02 4.33 -5.30
CA SER A 27 10.93 3.46 -4.84
C SER A 27 9.67 3.61 -5.70
N ARG A 28 9.38 4.82 -6.18
CA ARG A 28 8.22 5.08 -7.03
C ARG A 28 8.42 4.55 -8.45
N GLN A 29 9.64 4.65 -8.98
CA GLN A 29 9.98 4.07 -10.28
C GLN A 29 9.81 2.56 -10.27
N ILE A 30 10.30 1.88 -9.22
CA ILE A 30 10.15 0.42 -9.04
C ILE A 30 8.66 0.06 -8.97
N TYR A 31 7.87 0.79 -8.18
CA TYR A 31 6.43 0.57 -8.12
C TYR A 31 5.75 0.72 -9.48
N ASN A 32 6.05 1.79 -10.22
CA ASN A 32 5.48 2.03 -11.55
C ASN A 32 5.83 0.91 -12.54
N GLN A 33 7.05 0.36 -12.43
CA GLN A 33 7.46 -0.78 -13.24
C GLN A 33 6.65 -2.04 -12.87
N ALA A 34 6.48 -2.35 -11.58
CA ALA A 34 5.65 -3.48 -11.15
C ALA A 34 4.20 -3.34 -11.62
N GLU A 35 3.64 -2.12 -11.54
CA GLU A 35 2.30 -1.83 -12.02
C GLU A 35 2.18 -2.05 -13.54
N SER A 36 3.21 -1.67 -14.30
CA SER A 36 3.28 -1.94 -15.74
C SER A 36 3.28 -3.44 -16.03
N GLU A 37 4.09 -4.23 -15.31
CA GLU A 37 4.13 -5.69 -15.46
C GLU A 37 2.77 -6.33 -15.15
N TYR A 38 2.11 -5.88 -14.08
CA TYR A 38 0.76 -6.33 -13.74
C TYR A 38 -0.25 -6.04 -14.85
N ARG A 39 -0.23 -4.82 -15.41
CA ARG A 39 -1.16 -4.39 -16.47
C ARG A 39 -1.01 -5.20 -17.76
N VAL A 40 0.19 -5.67 -18.08
CA VAL A 40 0.44 -6.54 -19.24
C VAL A 40 0.24 -8.03 -18.92
N GLY A 41 -0.21 -8.37 -17.71
CA GLY A 41 -0.52 -9.73 -17.27
C GLY A 41 0.69 -10.55 -16.81
N ARG A 42 1.85 -9.93 -16.61
CA ARG A 42 3.07 -10.59 -16.11
C ARG A 42 3.07 -10.59 -14.59
N ILE A 43 2.15 -11.35 -14.01
CA ILE A 43 1.85 -11.30 -12.57
C ILE A 43 3.04 -11.73 -11.71
N ASP A 44 3.72 -12.83 -12.06
CA ASP A 44 4.92 -13.30 -11.34
C ASP A 44 6.01 -12.21 -11.26
N GLN A 45 6.23 -11.47 -12.35
CA GLN A 45 7.25 -10.42 -12.43
C GLN A 45 6.88 -9.22 -11.57
N ALA A 46 5.60 -8.84 -11.56
CA ALA A 46 5.09 -7.80 -10.67
C ALA A 46 5.23 -8.21 -9.19
N ILE A 47 4.91 -9.46 -8.85
CA ILE A 47 5.07 -9.99 -7.49
C ILE A 47 6.54 -9.93 -7.07
N GLN A 48 7.44 -10.50 -7.89
CA GLN A 48 8.86 -10.53 -7.59
C GLN A 48 9.41 -9.11 -7.36
N LEU A 49 9.14 -8.18 -8.28
CA LEU A 49 9.64 -6.81 -8.18
C LEU A 49 9.14 -6.09 -6.91
N LEU A 50 7.88 -6.31 -6.53
CA LEU A 50 7.33 -5.71 -5.31
C LEU A 50 7.90 -6.34 -4.04
N GLN A 51 8.14 -7.64 -4.03
CA GLN A 51 8.69 -8.34 -2.87
C GLN A 51 10.16 -8.02 -2.63
N ASP A 52 10.97 -8.05 -3.70
CA ASP A 52 12.41 -7.76 -3.63
C ASP A 52 12.69 -6.34 -3.09
N HIS A 53 11.73 -5.43 -3.23
CA HIS A 53 11.84 -4.03 -2.84
C HIS A 53 10.90 -3.61 -1.70
N MET A 54 10.19 -4.54 -1.07
CA MET A 54 9.17 -4.21 -0.06
C MET A 54 9.71 -3.40 1.12
N ASP A 55 10.95 -3.66 1.53
CA ASP A 55 11.61 -2.95 2.64
C ASP A 55 12.01 -1.52 2.26
N THR A 56 12.14 -1.23 0.97
CA THR A 56 12.46 0.11 0.45
C THR A 56 11.21 0.99 0.27
N PHE A 57 10.02 0.41 0.37
CA PHE A 57 8.77 1.13 0.25
C PHE A 57 8.34 1.76 1.59
N ASP A 58 7.91 3.00 1.48
CA ASP A 58 7.50 3.89 2.57
C ASP A 58 6.10 4.46 2.28
N GLY A 59 5.36 4.76 3.35
CA GLY A 59 4.18 5.63 3.28
C GLY A 59 3.16 5.21 2.23
N ALA A 60 2.81 6.14 1.34
CA ALA A 60 1.82 5.91 0.28
C ALA A 60 2.28 4.88 -0.77
N VAL A 61 3.59 4.78 -1.04
CA VAL A 61 4.13 3.79 -1.99
C VAL A 61 3.99 2.39 -1.39
N LYS A 62 4.25 2.23 -0.10
CA LYS A 62 4.07 0.94 0.60
C LYS A 62 2.61 0.49 0.59
N GLN A 63 1.67 1.41 0.86
CA GLN A 63 0.24 1.12 0.75
C GLN A 63 -0.13 0.65 -0.66
N SER A 64 0.35 1.38 -1.68
CA SER A 64 0.08 1.04 -3.08
C SER A 64 0.71 -0.30 -3.48
N ALA A 65 1.90 -0.63 -2.98
CA ALA A 65 2.56 -1.91 -3.18
C ALA A 65 1.79 -3.06 -2.52
N CYS A 66 1.31 -2.90 -1.28
CA CYS A 66 0.48 -3.91 -0.62
C CYS A 66 -0.83 -4.16 -1.36
N ARG A 67 -1.49 -3.09 -1.84
CA ARG A 67 -2.69 -3.19 -2.69
C ARG A 67 -2.38 -4.00 -3.96
N LEU A 68 -1.32 -3.63 -4.67
CA LEU A 68 -0.95 -4.28 -5.93
C LEU A 68 -0.58 -5.76 -5.73
N LEU A 69 0.18 -6.10 -4.68
CA LEU A 69 0.48 -7.49 -4.35
C LEU A 69 -0.78 -8.30 -4.07
N ALA A 70 -1.71 -7.76 -3.30
CA ALA A 70 -2.96 -8.45 -3.03
C ALA A 70 -3.77 -8.69 -4.31
N LEU A 71 -3.80 -7.73 -5.24
CA LEU A 71 -4.41 -7.90 -6.56
C LEU A 71 -3.69 -8.96 -7.41
N CYS A 72 -2.36 -8.99 -7.40
CA CYS A 72 -1.58 -10.03 -8.06
C CYS A 72 -1.94 -11.42 -7.52
N TYR A 73 -1.97 -11.59 -6.20
CA TYR A 73 -2.28 -12.87 -5.59
C TYR A 73 -3.74 -13.30 -5.79
N LEU A 74 -4.68 -12.36 -5.87
CA LEU A 74 -6.04 -12.69 -6.32
C LEU A 74 -6.06 -13.17 -7.77
N ALA A 75 -5.27 -12.57 -8.67
CA ALA A 75 -5.18 -13.01 -10.05
C ALA A 75 -4.59 -14.43 -10.20
N GLU A 76 -3.76 -14.86 -9.24
CA GLU A 76 -3.19 -16.22 -9.16
C GLU A 76 -4.01 -17.20 -8.30
N ASP A 77 -5.19 -16.80 -7.82
CA ASP A 77 -6.02 -17.57 -6.90
C ASP A 77 -5.32 -17.99 -5.58
N LYS A 78 -4.31 -17.22 -5.18
CA LYS A 78 -3.57 -17.35 -3.92
C LYS A 78 -4.23 -16.52 -2.82
N GLU A 79 -5.39 -16.99 -2.37
CA GLU A 79 -6.26 -16.30 -1.41
C GLU A 79 -5.59 -15.97 -0.07
N LYS A 80 -4.67 -16.82 0.42
CA LYS A 80 -4.00 -16.61 1.71
C LYS A 80 -3.06 -15.42 1.66
N GLU A 81 -2.25 -15.34 0.61
CA GLU A 81 -1.30 -14.29 0.34
C GLU A 81 -2.03 -12.97 0.04
N ALA A 82 -3.11 -13.03 -0.75
CA ALA A 82 -3.98 -11.88 -1.00
C ALA A 82 -4.53 -11.29 0.31
N ARG A 83 -5.07 -12.14 1.19
CA ARG A 83 -5.55 -11.74 2.53
C ARG A 83 -4.46 -11.13 3.39
N TYR A 84 -3.26 -11.71 3.36
CA TYR A 84 -2.12 -11.19 4.10
C TYR A 84 -1.79 -9.76 3.69
N TYR A 85 -1.58 -9.49 2.40
CA TYR A 85 -1.21 -8.15 1.93
C TYR A 85 -2.35 -7.13 2.04
N ALA A 86 -3.60 -7.55 1.83
CA ALA A 86 -4.77 -6.72 2.09
C ALA A 86 -4.91 -6.36 3.58
N GLY A 87 -4.61 -7.29 4.48
CA GLY A 87 -4.56 -7.02 5.92
C GLY A 87 -3.45 -6.04 6.29
N GLN A 88 -2.27 -6.16 5.68
CA GLN A 88 -1.18 -5.19 5.87
C GLN A 88 -1.56 -3.80 5.35
N LEU A 89 -2.26 -3.71 4.22
CA LEU A 89 -2.79 -2.44 3.70
C LEU A 89 -3.73 -1.75 4.71
N ILE A 90 -4.69 -2.49 5.28
CA ILE A 90 -5.62 -1.95 6.28
C ILE A 90 -4.86 -1.46 7.52
N LYS A 91 -3.86 -2.21 8.00
CA LYS A 91 -3.02 -1.77 9.14
C LYS A 91 -2.23 -0.48 8.84
N LEU A 92 -1.79 -0.30 7.59
CA LEU A 92 -1.09 0.92 7.15
C LEU A 92 -2.05 2.09 6.97
N ASN A 93 -3.30 1.83 6.59
CA ASN A 93 -4.33 2.84 6.37
C ASN A 93 -5.72 2.30 6.74
N ASN A 94 -6.13 2.57 7.98
CA ASN A 94 -7.43 2.14 8.53
C ASN A 94 -8.63 2.69 7.75
N TYR A 95 -8.44 3.80 7.01
CA TYR A 95 -9.48 4.47 6.22
C TYR A 95 -9.44 4.13 4.73
N TYR A 96 -8.64 3.13 4.32
CA TYR A 96 -8.55 2.72 2.93
C TYR A 96 -9.92 2.37 2.35
N ASN A 97 -10.22 2.87 1.16
CA ASN A 97 -11.45 2.58 0.42
C ASN A 97 -11.11 2.01 -0.96
N SER A 98 -11.71 0.87 -1.29
CA SER A 98 -11.43 0.07 -2.49
C SER A 98 -12.38 0.39 -3.65
N THR A 99 -12.98 1.57 -3.72
CA THR A 99 -14.04 1.88 -4.71
C THR A 99 -13.58 1.70 -6.15
N ASP A 100 -12.30 1.99 -6.43
CA ASP A 100 -11.71 1.87 -7.78
C ASP A 100 -11.13 0.47 -8.06
N ASP A 101 -11.22 -0.46 -7.10
CA ASP A 101 -10.65 -1.81 -7.23
C ASP A 101 -11.66 -2.80 -7.82
N PRO A 102 -11.20 -3.94 -8.39
CA PRO A 102 -12.08 -5.03 -8.81
C PRO A 102 -12.96 -5.54 -7.67
N ALA A 103 -14.20 -5.95 -7.98
CA ALA A 103 -15.20 -6.41 -7.00
C ALA A 103 -14.65 -7.47 -6.03
N ARG A 104 -13.91 -8.46 -6.53
CA ARG A 104 -13.29 -9.51 -5.70
C ARG A 104 -12.37 -8.93 -4.60
N PHE A 105 -11.64 -7.86 -4.90
CA PHE A 105 -10.79 -7.20 -3.92
C PHE A 105 -11.62 -6.34 -2.94
N GLN A 106 -12.70 -5.72 -3.40
CA GLN A 106 -13.63 -5.00 -2.52
C GLN A 106 -14.26 -5.92 -1.47
N ASP A 107 -14.70 -7.11 -1.89
CA ASP A 107 -15.25 -8.15 -1.01
C ASP A 107 -14.20 -8.58 0.02
N LEU A 108 -12.96 -8.79 -0.43
CA LEU A 108 -11.84 -9.14 0.45
C LEU A 108 -11.58 -8.06 1.53
N ILE A 109 -11.53 -6.79 1.13
CA ILE A 109 -11.32 -5.67 2.07
C ILE A 109 -12.48 -5.55 3.06
N SER A 110 -13.71 -5.76 2.60
CA SER A 110 -14.91 -5.72 3.45
C SER A 110 -14.90 -6.83 4.48
N GLN A 111 -14.63 -8.07 4.07
CA GLN A 111 -14.48 -9.22 4.96
C GLN A 111 -13.39 -9.01 6.02
N LEU A 112 -12.24 -8.44 5.61
CA LEU A 112 -11.16 -8.16 6.54
C LEU A 112 -11.57 -7.11 7.58
N LYS A 113 -12.22 -6.02 7.15
CA LYS A 113 -12.73 -4.99 8.05
C LYS A 113 -13.76 -5.55 9.04
N GLU A 114 -14.68 -6.37 8.58
CA GLU A 114 -15.67 -7.06 9.42
C GLU A 114 -14.99 -8.00 10.43
N GLY A 115 -14.00 -8.77 9.99
CA GLY A 115 -13.20 -9.66 10.83
C GLY A 115 -12.37 -8.94 11.90
N PHE A 116 -11.84 -7.75 11.60
CA PHE A 116 -11.21 -6.88 12.60
C PHE A 116 -12.21 -6.32 13.62
N THR A 117 -13.48 -6.19 13.25
CA THR A 117 -14.56 -5.71 14.13
C THR A 117 -15.36 -6.81 14.81
N THR A 118 -14.90 -8.08 14.77
CA THR A 118 -15.64 -9.21 15.35
C THR A 118 -15.98 -8.93 16.80
N THR A 119 -17.24 -8.57 16.98
CA THR A 119 -17.86 -8.09 18.21
C THR A 119 -18.11 -9.30 19.10
N ILE A 120 -17.57 -9.27 20.32
CA ILE A 120 -17.84 -10.27 21.35
C ILE A 120 -19.33 -10.13 21.70
N THR A 121 -20.15 -11.06 21.24
CA THR A 121 -21.51 -11.22 21.78
C THR A 121 -21.42 -12.12 23.01
N THR A 122 -21.28 -11.52 24.19
CA THR A 122 -21.59 -12.19 25.44
C THR A 122 -23.10 -12.38 25.57
N ALA A 123 -23.52 -13.45 26.24
CA ALA A 123 -24.90 -13.94 26.33
C ALA A 123 -25.93 -12.99 27.02
N SER A 124 -25.62 -11.70 27.16
CA SER A 124 -26.47 -10.69 27.83
C SER A 124 -26.88 -9.53 26.92
N SER A 125 -26.60 -9.57 25.62
CA SER A 125 -27.01 -8.51 24.66
C SER A 125 -26.56 -7.10 25.07
N GLN A 126 -25.30 -6.94 25.50
CA GLN A 126 -24.74 -5.61 25.79
C GLN A 126 -23.29 -5.56 25.27
N SER A 127 -23.03 -4.58 24.40
CA SER A 127 -21.72 -4.36 23.78
C SER A 127 -20.85 -3.53 24.71
N GLU A 128 -19.83 -4.14 25.33
CA GLU A 128 -18.84 -3.44 26.17
C GLU A 128 -17.41 -3.69 25.66
N THR A 129 -16.52 -2.72 25.89
CA THR A 129 -15.13 -2.71 25.40
C THR A 129 -14.18 -3.28 26.45
N ILE A 130 -13.09 -3.92 26.03
CA ILE A 130 -12.10 -4.65 26.86
C ILE A 130 -11.56 -3.86 28.08
N ASN A 131 -11.60 -2.52 28.04
CA ASN A 131 -11.09 -1.66 29.11
C ASN A 131 -12.02 -1.52 30.34
N GLU A 132 -13.22 -2.08 30.31
CA GLU A 132 -14.21 -1.90 31.37
C GLU A 132 -14.42 -3.14 32.24
N ALA A 133 -13.59 -4.18 32.08
CA ALA A 133 -13.68 -5.40 32.88
C ALA A 133 -13.16 -5.16 34.31
N PRO A 134 -14.01 -5.26 35.36
CA PRO A 134 -13.59 -5.04 36.75
C PRO A 134 -12.81 -6.23 37.35
N VAL A 135 -12.59 -7.30 36.58
CA VAL A 135 -11.99 -8.56 37.06
C VAL A 135 -10.94 -9.05 36.05
N PRO A 136 -9.77 -9.54 36.51
CA PRO A 136 -8.75 -10.08 35.61
C PRO A 136 -9.26 -11.28 34.82
N ILE A 137 -9.00 -11.26 33.51
CA ILE A 137 -9.44 -12.25 32.53
C ILE A 137 -8.25 -13.11 32.10
N THR A 138 -8.43 -14.43 32.02
CA THR A 138 -7.45 -15.37 31.48
C THR A 138 -7.87 -15.78 30.07
N ILE A 139 -7.00 -15.48 29.09
CA ILE A 139 -7.24 -15.83 27.69
C ILE A 139 -6.70 -17.24 27.44
N ILE A 140 -7.56 -18.16 27.01
CA ILE A 140 -7.16 -19.48 26.53
C ILE A 140 -7.43 -19.52 25.02
N THR A 141 -6.37 -19.42 24.23
CA THR A 141 -6.43 -19.65 22.77
C THR A 141 -6.34 -21.14 22.49
N ALA A 142 -7.34 -21.71 21.83
CA ALA A 142 -7.21 -23.02 21.19
C ALA A 142 -6.43 -22.83 19.88
N GLU A 143 -5.22 -23.41 19.82
CA GLU A 143 -4.48 -23.52 18.57
C GLU A 143 -5.18 -24.56 17.68
N MET A 144 -5.55 -24.17 16.46
CA MET A 144 -5.94 -25.07 15.37
C MET A 144 -5.25 -24.64 14.09
#